data_AF-A0A7L4HK62-F1
#
_entry.id   AF-A0A7L4HK62-F1
#
_cell.length_a   1.000
_cell.length_b   1.000
_cell.length_c   1.000
_cell.angle_alpha   90.00
_cell.angle_beta   90.00
_cell.angle_gamma   90.00
#
_symmetry.space_group_name_H-M   'P 1'
#
loop_
_entity.id
_entity.type
_entity.pdbx_description
1 polymer ?
#
loop_
_entity_poly.entity_id
_entity_poly.type
_entity_poly.pdbx_seq_one_letter_code
_entity_poly.pdbx_strand_id
1 'polypeptide(L)'
;LKGASLLLMLKHYLTKDVFQAGIEVYLHNHKYGSARSDDLWDSMNEITNGTLDVKKLMKTWILHKGFPLVTVIRKGKIISVQQEKFLYRLEPENWTSDARLL
;
A
#
# COMPACT_ATOMS: atom_id res chain seq x y z
N LEU A 1 6.39 -3.98 11.92
CA LEU A 1 5.88 -4.85 10.83
C LEU A 1 5.32 -4.05 9.63
N LYS A 2 4.36 -3.11 9.79
CA LYS A 2 3.77 -2.34 8.66
C LYS A 2 4.80 -1.71 7.70
N GLY A 3 5.82 -1.02 8.24
CA GLY A 3 6.85 -0.36 7.41
C GLY A 3 7.61 -1.33 6.50
N ALA A 4 8.08 -2.46 7.06
CA ALA A 4 8.77 -3.49 6.28
C ALA A 4 7.86 -4.12 5.21
N SER A 5 6.58 -4.35 5.52
CA SER A 5 5.61 -4.85 4.53
C SER A 5 5.38 -3.86 3.38
N LEU A 6 5.36 -2.56 3.67
CA LEU A 6 5.25 -1.52 2.64
C LEU A 6 6.50 -1.47 1.74
N LEU A 7 7.69 -1.57 2.33
CA LEU A 7 8.94 -1.64 1.56
C LEU A 7 8.99 -2.92 0.69
N LEU A 8 8.51 -4.05 1.22
CA LEU A 8 8.42 -5.30 0.47
C LEU A 8 7.44 -5.19 -0.71
N MET A 9 6.25 -4.63 -0.47
CA MET A 9 5.27 -4.35 -1.53
C MET A 9 5.87 -3.44 -2.61
N LEU A 10 6.55 -2.37 -2.21
CA LEU A 10 7.18 -1.43 -3.14
C LEU A 10 8.29 -2.11 -3.96
N LYS A 11 9.12 -2.96 -3.34
CA LYS A 11 10.14 -3.75 -4.03
C LYS A 11 9.52 -4.66 -5.11
N HIS A 12 8.37 -5.29 -4.81
CA HIS A 12 7.67 -6.10 -5.80
C HIS A 12 7.05 -5.27 -6.92
N TYR A 13 6.57 -4.06 -6.60
CA TYR A 13 5.99 -3.16 -7.59
C TYR A 13 7.03 -2.54 -8.54
N LEU A 14 8.19 -2.13 -8.02
CA LEU A 14 9.25 -1.48 -8.80
C LEU A 14 10.22 -2.44 -9.48
N THR A 15 10.22 -3.71 -9.08
CA THR A 15 11.30 -4.71 -9.28
C THR A 15 12.47 -4.54 -8.31
N LYS A 16 13.23 -5.63 -8.12
CA LYS A 16 14.35 -5.69 -7.17
C LYS A 16 15.46 -4.69 -7.54
N ASP A 17 15.79 -4.59 -8.81
CA ASP A 17 16.95 -3.81 -9.27
C ASP A 17 16.69 -2.30 -9.15
N VAL A 18 15.50 -1.84 -9.57
CA VAL A 18 15.07 -0.45 -9.41
C VAL A 18 15.00 -0.07 -7.94
N PHE A 19 14.42 -0.94 -7.10
CA PHE A 19 14.34 -0.71 -5.67
C PHE A 19 15.73 -0.62 -5.03
N GLN A 20 16.63 -1.53 -5.36
CA GLN A 20 17.99 -1.52 -4.83
C GLN A 20 18.75 -0.26 -5.25
N ALA A 21 18.72 0.10 -6.54
CA ALA A 21 19.37 1.31 -7.04
C ALA A 21 18.83 2.57 -6.33
N GLY A 22 17.51 2.66 -6.10
CA GLY A 22 16.91 3.79 -5.39
C GLY A 22 17.35 3.86 -3.92
N ILE A 23 17.55 2.72 -3.26
CA ILE A 23 18.13 2.67 -1.90
C ILE A 23 19.59 3.14 -1.90
N GLU A 24 20.39 2.72 -2.88
CA GLU A 24 21.79 3.12 -3.00
C GLU A 24 21.91 4.64 -3.19
N VAL A 25 21.11 5.23 -4.08
CA VAL A 25 21.02 6.69 -4.27
C VAL A 25 20.58 7.39 -2.98
N TYR A 26 19.53 6.90 -2.33
CA TYR A 26 19.03 7.48 -1.08
C TYR A 26 20.11 7.54 0.00
N LEU A 27 20.81 6.42 0.22
CA LEU A 27 21.86 6.30 1.23
C LEU A 27 23.07 7.17 0.91
N HIS A 28 23.45 7.27 -0.37
CA HIS A 28 24.53 8.14 -0.81
C HIS A 28 24.19 9.62 -0.55
N ASN A 29 22.99 10.06 -0.91
CA ASN A 29 22.59 11.46 -0.84
C ASN A 29 22.34 11.95 0.59
N HIS A 30 21.94 11.06 1.51
CA HIS A 30 21.62 11.42 2.90
C HIS A 30 22.66 10.91 3.90
N LYS A 31 23.84 10.49 3.41
CA LYS A 31 24.92 10.00 4.26
C LYS A 31 25.33 11.09 5.26
N TYR A 32 25.40 10.71 6.55
CA TYR A 32 25.75 11.62 7.66
C TYR A 32 24.78 12.80 7.87
N GLY A 33 23.62 12.78 7.21
CA GLY A 33 22.59 13.82 7.31
C GLY A 33 21.32 13.35 8.01
N SER A 34 20.26 14.13 7.82
CA SER A 34 18.89 13.77 8.22
C SER A 34 18.03 13.59 6.98
N ALA A 35 16.98 12.78 7.09
CA ALA A 35 16.06 12.53 5.99
C ALA A 35 14.61 12.51 6.48
N ARG A 36 13.70 12.80 5.56
CA ARG A 36 12.25 12.71 5.67
C ARG A 36 11.75 11.58 4.77
N SER A 37 10.51 11.14 5.00
CA SER A 37 9.89 10.10 4.18
C SER A 37 9.86 10.45 2.69
N ASP A 38 9.70 11.73 2.35
CA ASP A 38 9.66 12.20 0.97
C ASP A 38 10.99 11.98 0.23
N ASP A 39 12.12 12.07 0.93
CA ASP A 39 13.47 11.94 0.36
C ASP A 39 13.75 10.52 -0.17
N LEU A 40 13.18 9.51 0.50
CA LEU A 40 13.24 8.11 0.05
C LEU A 40 12.47 7.92 -1.26
N TRP A 41 11.29 8.53 -1.37
CA TRP A 41 10.46 8.40 -2.57
C TRP A 41 11.04 9.17 -3.76
N ASP A 42 11.70 10.31 -3.51
CA ASP A 42 12.39 11.07 -4.55
C ASP A 42 13.56 10.28 -5.14
N SER A 43 14.33 9.58 -4.29
CA SER A 43 15.43 8.71 -4.75
C SER A 43 14.94 7.56 -5.64
N MET A 44 13.73 7.06 -5.40
CA MET A 44 13.11 6.03 -6.26
C MET A 44 12.61 6.61 -7.59
N ASN A 45 12.05 7.83 -7.56
CA ASN A 45 11.57 8.53 -8.75
C ASN A 45 12.71 8.90 -9.71
N GLU A 46 13.92 9.14 -9.19
CA GLU A 46 15.12 9.35 -9.99
C GLU A 46 15.43 8.13 -10.86
N ILE A 47 15.37 6.92 -10.28
CA ILE A 47 15.65 5.68 -11.01
C ILE A 47 14.55 5.34 -12.03
N THR A 48 13.29 5.64 -11.72
CA THR A 48 12.17 5.40 -12.64
C THR A 48 12.05 6.48 -13.72
N ASN A 49 12.94 7.48 -13.76
CA ASN A 49 12.89 8.63 -14.66
C ASN A 49 11.53 9.34 -14.63
N GLY A 50 10.86 9.37 -13.48
CA GLY A 50 9.54 9.98 -13.32
C GLY A 50 8.39 9.31 -14.09
N THR A 51 8.61 8.13 -14.70
CA THR A 51 7.52 7.35 -15.35
C THR A 51 6.46 6.89 -14.36
N LEU A 52 6.82 6.85 -13.07
CA LEU A 52 5.96 6.50 -11.97
C LEU A 52 6.17 7.51 -10.84
N ASP A 53 5.06 8.02 -10.28
CA ASP A 53 5.07 8.86 -9.08
C ASP A 53 5.00 7.99 -7.82
N VAL A 54 6.16 7.52 -7.36
CA VAL A 54 6.31 6.69 -6.15
C VAL A 54 5.84 7.44 -4.90
N LYS A 55 6.09 8.76 -4.85
CA LYS A 55 5.70 9.61 -3.73
C LYS A 55 4.18 9.63 -3.57
N LYS A 56 3.43 9.85 -4.65
CA LYS A 56 1.96 9.82 -4.63
C LYS A 56 1.41 8.45 -4.24
N LEU A 57 1.99 7.37 -4.77
CA LEU A 57 1.63 6.01 -4.39
C LEU A 57 1.83 5.81 -2.87
N MET A 58 3.02 6.09 -2.34
CA MET A 58 3.35 5.81 -0.95
C MET A 58 2.62 6.72 0.04
N LYS A 59 2.27 7.96 -0.35
CA LYS A 59 1.42 8.85 0.45
C LYS A 59 0.09 8.20 0.84
N THR A 60 -0.53 7.45 -0.07
CA THR A 60 -1.79 6.74 0.23
C THR A 60 -1.63 5.73 1.38
N TRP A 61 -0.51 5.01 1.40
CA TRP A 61 -0.21 3.95 2.37
C TRP A 61 0.27 4.44 3.75
N ILE A 62 0.98 5.58 3.78
CA ILE A 62 1.56 6.13 5.01
C ILE A 62 0.60 7.09 5.73
N LEU A 63 -0.24 7.85 5.00
CA LEU A 63 -1.11 8.87 5.60
C LEU A 63 -2.46 8.30 6.05
N HIS A 64 -2.93 7.20 5.45
CA HIS A 64 -4.20 6.60 5.84
C HIS A 64 -3.98 5.45 6.84
N LYS A 65 -4.68 5.52 7.98
CA LYS A 65 -4.66 4.44 8.99
C LYS A 65 -5.42 3.22 8.46
N GLY A 66 -4.83 2.04 8.68
CA GLY A 66 -5.37 0.76 8.25
C GLY A 66 -4.71 0.24 6.96
N PHE A 67 -5.43 -0.61 6.26
CA PHE A 67 -5.08 -1.23 4.98
C PHE A 67 -6.38 -1.51 4.19
N PRO A 68 -6.31 -1.63 2.84
CA PRO A 68 -7.49 -1.89 2.04
C PRO A 68 -7.94 -3.36 2.15
N LEU A 69 -9.25 -3.57 2.17
CA LEU A 69 -9.88 -4.83 1.80
C LEU A 69 -10.03 -4.84 0.27
N VAL A 70 -9.50 -5.86 -0.38
CA VAL A 70 -9.63 -6.04 -1.84
C VAL A 70 -10.58 -7.20 -2.10
N THR A 71 -11.73 -6.90 -2.69
CA THR A 71 -12.75 -7.87 -3.08
C THR A 71 -12.57 -8.22 -4.56
N VAL A 72 -12.44 -9.51 -4.85
CA VAL A 72 -12.25 -10.02 -6.22
C VAL A 72 -13.44 -10.91 -6.59
N ILE A 73 -14.15 -10.54 -7.65
CA ILE A 73 -15.29 -11.28 -8.19
C ILE A 73 -14.92 -11.79 -9.58
N ARG A 74 -15.00 -13.10 -9.78
CA ARG A 74 -14.74 -13.72 -11.09
C ARG A 74 -16.04 -14.22 -11.72
N LYS A 75 -16.33 -13.74 -12.93
CA LYS A 75 -17.45 -14.21 -13.79
C LYS A 75 -16.88 -14.76 -15.09
N GLY A 76 -16.65 -16.07 -15.13
CA GLY A 76 -15.98 -16.74 -16.26
C GLY A 76 -14.55 -16.20 -16.47
N LYS A 77 -14.35 -15.46 -17.57
CA LYS A 77 -13.08 -14.79 -17.92
C LYS A 77 -12.97 -13.36 -17.38
N ILE A 78 -14.07 -12.78 -16.88
CA ILE A 78 -14.08 -11.40 -16.35
C ILE A 78 -13.69 -11.44 -14.87
N ILE A 79 -12.74 -10.60 -14.49
CA ILE A 79 -12.33 -10.38 -13.09
C ILE A 79 -12.66 -8.93 -12.74
N SER A 80 -13.56 -8.74 -11.78
CA SER A 80 -13.89 -7.44 -11.20
C SER A 80 -13.19 -7.31 -9.85
N VAL A 81 -12.47 -6.20 -9.66
CA VAL A 81 -11.73 -5.92 -8.43
C VAL A 81 -12.25 -4.61 -7.84
N GLN A 82 -12.58 -4.62 -6.55
CA GLN A 82 -12.99 -3.44 -5.80
C GLN A 82 -12.16 -3.35 -4.52
N GLN A 83 -11.85 -2.13 -4.09
CA GLN A 83 -11.20 -1.90 -2.80
C GLN A 83 -12.03 -0.99 -1.90
N GLU A 84 -11.96 -1.25 -0.60
CA GLU A 84 -12.54 -0.43 0.46
C GLU A 84 -11.67 -0.46 1.72
N LYS A 85 -11.95 0.38 2.72
CA LYS A 85 -11.20 0.35 3.98
C LYS A 85 -11.55 -0.91 4.77
N PHE A 86 -10.55 -1.72 5.13
CA PHE A 86 -10.78 -2.86 6.02
C PHE A 86 -11.20 -2.37 7.41
N LEU A 87 -12.32 -2.88 7.90
CA LEU A 87 -12.81 -2.66 9.26
C LEU A 87 -13.05 -4.03 9.90
N TYR A 88 -12.42 -4.26 11.05
CA TYR A 88 -12.72 -5.44 11.85
C TYR A 88 -14.08 -5.23 12.50
N ARG A 89 -15.10 -5.94 12.03
CA ARG A 89 -16.43 -5.94 12.64
C ARG A 89 -16.33 -6.82 13.91
N LEU A 90 -16.48 -6.24 15.09
CA LEU A 90 -16.93 -7.01 16.25
C LEU A 90 -18.38 -7.41 15.92
N GLU A 91 -18.69 -8.69 15.96
CA GLU A 91 -20.02 -9.24 15.64
C GLU A 91 -21.14 -8.34 16.21
N PRO A 92 -22.16 -7.97 15.41
CA PRO A 92 -23.35 -7.38 15.97
C PRO A 92 -24.05 -8.42 16.86
N GLU A 93 -24.41 -7.97 18.04
CA GLU A 93 -25.21 -8.67 19.05
C GLU A 93 -26.40 -9.41 18.41
N ASN A 94 -26.54 -10.69 18.76
CA ASN A 94 -27.50 -11.69 18.30
C ASN A 94 -28.74 -11.18 17.54
N TRP A 95 -28.82 -11.52 16.25
CA TRP A 95 -30.10 -11.57 15.55
C TRP A 95 -30.91 -12.76 16.06
N THR A 96 -31.79 -12.53 17.05
CA THR A 96 -32.88 -13.47 17.31
C THR A 96 -33.86 -13.38 16.15
N SER A 97 -33.92 -14.46 15.39
CA SER A 97 -34.98 -14.76 14.44
C SER A 97 -36.31 -14.91 15.17
N ASP A 98 -37.04 -13.82 15.39
CA ASP A 98 -38.48 -13.87 15.63
C ASP A 98 -39.17 -12.56 15.24
N ALA A 99 -39.62 -12.55 13.99
CA ALA A 99 -40.77 -11.77 13.56
C ALA A 99 -41.50 -12.57 12.46
N ARG A 100 -41.87 -13.82 12.79
CA ARG A 100 -43.18 -14.32 12.37
C ARG A 100 -44.15 -13.87 13.46
N LEU A 101 -45.31 -13.37 13.06
CA LEU A 101 -46.39 -12.77 13.88
C LEU A 101 -46.29 -11.23 14.03
N LEU A 102 -46.61 -10.49 12.96
CA LEU A 102 -47.92 -9.85 12.73
C LEU A 102 -47.96 -9.30 11.30
#